data_AF-A0A378IX89-F1
#
_entry.id   AF-A0A378IX89-F1
#
_cell.length_a   1.000
_cell.length_b   1.000
_cell.length_c   1.000
_cell.angle_alpha   90.00
_cell.angle_beta   90.00
_cell.angle_gamma   90.00
#
_symmetry.space_group_name_H-M   'P 1'
#
loop_
_entity.id
_entity.type
_entity.pdbx_description
1 polymer ?
#
loop_
_entity_poly.entity_id
_entity_poly.type
_entity_poly.pdbx_seq_one_letter_code
_entity_poly.pdbx_strand_id
1 'polypeptide(L)' 'MLLVISDACVLIDIECGDLTSAMFSLSYQFAVPDTLFAEELEEQHAHLLQFGLICKTMSGDLVAEAYSLHQK' A
#
# COMPACT_ATOMS: atom_id res chain seq x y z
N MET A 1 5.36 -13.72 10.22
CA MET A 1 4.73 -12.39 10.08
C MET A 1 4.29 -12.25 8.63
N LEU A 2 3.02 -11.92 8.39
CA LEU A 2 2.43 -11.87 7.06
C LEU A 2 2.41 -10.41 6.57
N LEU A 3 2.84 -10.20 5.32
CA LEU A 3 2.88 -8.90 4.66
C LEU A 3 1.74 -8.83 3.63
N VAL A 4 0.92 -7.79 3.74
CA VAL A 4 -0.18 -7.49 2.81
C VAL A 4 0.28 -6.32 1.95
N ILE A 5 0.53 -6.58 0.67
CA ILE A 5 0.73 -5.52 -0.32
C ILE A 5 -0.66 -5.11 -0.80
N SER A 6 -1.02 -3.84 -0.60
CA SER A 6 -2.33 -3.30 -0.93
C SER A 6 -2.22 -2.22 -2.00
N ASP A 7 -3.29 -2.11 -2.79
CA ASP A 7 -3.58 -0.93 -3.60
C ASP A 7 -4.03 0.24 -2.70
N ALA A 8 -3.89 1.47 -3.19
CA ALA A 8 -4.37 2.68 -2.53
C ALA A 8 -5.90 2.68 -2.39
N CYS A 9 -6.63 2.21 -3.42
CA CYS A 9 -8.09 2.12 -3.41
C CYS A 9 -8.63 1.38 -2.17
N VAL A 10 -8.00 0.25 -1.83
CA VAL A 10 -8.38 -0.59 -0.68
C VAL A 10 -8.10 0.11 0.64
N LEU A 11 -7.00 0.87 0.74
CA LEU A 11 -6.64 1.62 1.93
C LEU A 11 -7.62 2.78 2.16
N ILE A 12 -8.03 3.46 1.09
CA ILE A 12 -9.04 4.53 1.12
C ILE A 12 -10.38 3.96 1.59
N ASP A 13 -10.80 2.79 1.09
CA ASP A 13 -12.04 2.14 1.53
C ASP A 13 -12.02 1.76 3.02
N ILE A 14 -10.87 1.28 3.52
CA ILE A 14 -10.67 0.98 4.95
C ILE A 14 -10.84 2.25 5.80
N GLU A 15 -10.28 3.37 5.34
CA GLU A 15 -10.39 4.65 6.04
C GLU A 15 -11.82 5.19 6.00
N CYS A 16 -12.46 5.21 4.82
CA CYS A 16 -13.84 5.65 4.66
C CYS A 16 -14.83 4.80 5.47
N GLY A 17 -14.48 3.53 5.74
CA GLY A 17 -15.26 2.62 6.57
C GLY A 17 -15.01 2.72 8.08
N ASP A 18 -14.18 3.66 8.55
CA ASP A 18 -13.75 3.78 9.95
C ASP A 18 -13.03 2.52 10.49
N LEU A 19 -12.39 1.75 9.61
CA LEU A 19 -11.74 0.48 9.97
C LEU A 19 -10.23 0.60 10.21
N THR A 20 -9.62 1.76 9.97
CA THR A 20 -8.15 1.96 10.03
C THR A 20 -7.54 1.42 11.33
N SER A 21 -8.03 1.85 12.50
CA SER A 21 -7.49 1.41 13.79
C SER A 21 -7.60 -0.11 13.98
N ALA A 22 -8.74 -0.70 13.59
CA ALA A 22 -8.96 -2.13 13.73
C ALA A 22 -8.04 -2.94 12.81
N MET A 23 -7.94 -2.53 11.54
CA MET A 23 -7.14 -3.21 10.52
C MET A 23 -5.65 -3.16 10.84
N PHE A 24 -5.11 -1.99 11.20
CA PHE A 24 -3.70 -1.82 11.53
C PHE A 24 -3.33 -2.38 12.91
N SER A 25 -4.30 -2.75 13.76
CA SER A 25 -4.05 -3.48 15.01
C SER A 25 -3.83 -4.99 14.83
N LEU A 26 -4.19 -5.53 13.66
CA LEU A 26 -4.00 -6.94 13.35
C LEU A 26 -2.50 -7.29 13.29
N SER A 27 -2.17 -8.58 13.47
CA SER A 27 -0.78 -9.07 13.41
C SER A 27 -0.24 -9.19 11.97
N TYR A 28 -0.58 -8.22 11.12
CA TYR A 28 -0.16 -8.10 9.72
C TYR A 28 0.62 -6.81 9.53
N GLN A 29 1.52 -6.80 8.54
CA GLN A 29 2.09 -5.56 8.04
C GLN A 29 1.39 -5.17 6.75
N PHE A 30 0.94 -3.93 6.68
CA PHE A 30 0.41 -3.34 5.47
C PHE A 30 1.51 -2.56 4.76
N ALA A 31 1.63 -2.80 3.47
CA ALA A 31 2.52 -2.02 2.62
C ALA A 31 1.83 -1.63 1.33
N VAL A 32 2.23 -0.49 0.79
CA VAL A 32 1.77 0.06 -0.49
C VAL A 32 2.99 0.36 -1.36
N PRO A 33 2.92 0.16 -2.69
CA PRO A 33 3.92 0.68 -3.61
C PRO A 33 4.13 2.18 -3.40
N ASP A 34 5.38 2.62 -3.40
CA ASP A 34 5.73 4.03 -3.22
C ASP A 34 5.17 4.95 -4.31
N THR A 35 5.04 4.45 -5.54
CA THR A 35 4.38 5.16 -6.64
C THR A 35 2.90 5.43 -6.35
N LEU A 36 2.15 4.41 -5.90
CA LEU A 36 0.73 4.58 -5.54
C LEU A 36 0.57 5.47 -4.31
N PHE A 37 1.50 5.39 -3.36
CA PHE A 37 1.46 6.30 -2.23
C PHE A 37 1.62 7.76 -2.67
N ALA A 38 2.63 8.07 -3.48
CA ALA A 38 2.90 9.43 -3.95
C ALA A 38 1.76 9.97 -4.83
N GLU A 39 1.20 9.14 -5.71
CA GLU A 39 0.19 9.57 -6.68
C GLU A 39 -1.23 9.66 -6.10
N GLU A 40 -1.58 8.80 -5.12
CA GLU A 40 -2.97 8.64 -4.68
C GLU A 40 -3.19 8.89 -3.18
N LEU A 41 -2.18 8.69 -2.33
CA LEU A 41 -2.35 8.76 -0.86
C LEU A 41 -1.67 9.97 -0.21
N GLU A 42 -0.60 10.52 -0.80
CA GLU A 42 0.24 11.52 -0.13
C GLU A 42 -0.54 12.80 0.25
N GLU A 43 -1.43 13.29 -0.62
CA GLU A 43 -2.16 14.53 -0.38
C GLU A 43 -3.24 14.43 0.71
N GLN A 44 -3.95 13.30 0.79
CA GLN A 44 -5.17 13.16 1.61
C GLN A 44 -5.07 12.08 2.70
N HIS A 45 -4.22 11.07 2.50
CA HIS A 45 -4.18 9.84 3.29
C HIS A 45 -2.79 9.56 3.90
N ALA A 46 -1.85 10.51 3.86
CA ALA A 46 -0.49 10.34 4.40
C ALA A 46 -0.45 9.98 5.90
N HIS A 47 -1.51 10.28 6.65
CA HIS A 47 -1.61 9.93 8.07
C HIS A 47 -1.66 8.41 8.31
N LEU A 48 -1.98 7.59 7.29
CA LEU A 48 -1.93 6.13 7.39
C LEU A 48 -0.51 5.61 7.72
N LEU A 49 0.54 6.36 7.41
CA LEU A 49 1.91 6.05 7.84
C LEU A 49 2.04 6.01 9.37
N GLN A 50 1.28 6.83 10.09
CA GLN A 50 1.26 6.87 11.56
C GLN A 50 0.59 5.63 12.15
N PHE A 51 -0.29 4.97 11.39
CA PHE A 51 -0.89 3.68 11.74
C PHE A 51 0.01 2.50 11.42
N GLY A 52 1.18 2.72 10.79
CA GLY A 52 2.15 1.69 10.46
C GLY A 52 2.09 1.19 9.02
N LEU A 53 1.47 1.95 8.10
CA LEU A 53 1.57 1.69 6.67
C LEU A 53 3.03 1.86 6.20
N ILE A 54 3.51 0.90 5.43
CA ILE A 54 4.88 0.89 4.90
C ILE A 54 4.87 1.22 3.41
N CYS A 55 5.54 2.29 3.00
CA CYS A 55 5.82 2.52 1.58
C CYS A 55 6.99 1.67 1.13
N LYS A 56 6.84 0.93 0.03
CA LYS A 56 7.91 0.08 -0.52
C LYS A 56 8.18 0.41 -1.98
N THR A 57 9.42 0.72 -2.26
CA THR A 57 9.95 0.90 -3.61
C THR A 57 10.24 -0.44 -4.26
N MET A 58 9.85 -0.56 -5.54
CA MET A 58 10.26 -1.68 -6.38
C MET A 58 11.57 -1.35 -7.12
N SER A 59 12.51 -2.29 -7.15
CA SER A 59 13.72 -2.16 -7.95
C SER A 59 13.41 -2.21 -9.45
N GLY A 60 14.21 -1.53 -10.27
CA GLY A 60 14.05 -1.52 -11.74
C GLY A 60 13.97 -2.91 -12.38
N ASP A 61 14.73 -3.89 -11.88
CA ASP A 61 14.71 -5.27 -12.39
C ASP A 61 13.33 -5.94 -12.20
N LEU A 62 12.71 -5.77 -11.03
CA LEU A 62 11.36 -6.28 -10.73
C LEU A 62 10.29 -5.56 -11.53
N VAL A 63 10.47 -4.26 -11.80
CA VAL A 63 9.57 -3.50 -12.66
C VAL A 63 9.64 -4.06 -14.09
N ALA A 64 10.83 -4.30 -14.63
CA ALA A 64 11.01 -4.90 -15.94
C ALA A 64 10.37 -6.31 -16.03
N GLU A 65 10.52 -7.12 -14.98
CA GLU A 65 9.86 -8.43 -14.87
C GLU A 65 8.33 -8.28 -14.88
N ALA A 66 7.77 -7.39 -14.06
CA ALA A 66 6.32 -7.12 -14.02
C ALA A 66 5.78 -6.68 -15.39
N TYR A 67 6.49 -5.80 -16.10
CA TYR A 67 6.14 -5.41 -17.47
C TYR A 67 6.14 -6.58 -18.45
N SER A 68 7.05 -7.55 -18.30
CA SER A 68 7.08 -8.74 -19.15
C SER A 68 5.86 -9.65 -18.94
N LEU A 69 5.29 -9.67 -17.73
CA LEU A 69 4.09 -10.44 -17.41
C LEU A 69 2.83 -9.84 -18.05
N HIS A 70 2.78 -8.52 -18.24
CA HIS A 70 1.67 -7.84 -18.90
C HIS A 70 1.53 -8.23 -20.39
N GLN A 71 2.60 -8.68 -21.04
CA GLN A 71 2.63 -9.01 -22.47
C GLN A 71 2.30 -10.49 -22.78
N LYS A 72 1.95 -11.30 -21.78
CA LYS A 72 1.48 -12.68 -21.95
C LYS A 72 -0.04 -12.76 -21.88
#